data_AF-A0A2I0HFQ9-F1
#
_entry.id   AF-A0A2I0HFQ9-F1
#
_cell.length_a   1.000
_cell.length_b   1.000
_cell.length_c   1.000
_cell.angle_alpha   90.00
_cell.angle_beta   90.00
_cell.angle_gamma   90.00
#
_symmetry.space_group_name_H-M   'P 1'
#
loop_
_entity.id
_entity.type
_entity.pdbx_description
1 polymer ?
#
loop_
_entity_poly.entity_id
_entity_poly.type
_entity_poly.pdbx_seq_one_letter_code
_entity_poly.pdbx_strand_id
1 'polypeptide(L)'
;MTVNYKDWHEMLPFALLAYRTFIRSSTEATPYSLVYGMEAVLPIEVEIPFMKVLAESKLKEVKWAKQLYEQLNLIDERRLTALCH
;
A
#
# COMPACT_ATOMS: atom_id res chain seq x y z
N MET A 1 -7.96 13.74 -15.62
CA MET A 1 -6.48 13.89 -15.66
C MET A 1 -6.04 13.72 -17.10
N THR A 2 -5.49 14.78 -17.71
CA THR A 2 -4.84 14.70 -19.02
C THR A 2 -3.42 14.16 -18.81
N VAL A 3 -3.18 12.94 -19.28
CA VAL A 3 -1.85 12.31 -19.22
C VAL A 3 -0.92 13.03 -20.20
N ASN A 4 0.08 13.73 -19.67
CA ASN A 4 1.11 14.40 -20.46
C ASN A 4 2.42 13.61 -20.35
N TYR A 5 3.08 13.36 -21.48
CA TYR A 5 4.32 12.56 -21.53
C TYR A 5 5.47 13.15 -20.69
N LYS A 6 5.42 14.46 -20.42
CA LYS A 6 6.41 15.15 -19.59
C LYS A 6 6.35 14.74 -18.10
N ASP A 7 5.22 14.21 -17.65
CA ASP A 7 4.95 13.91 -16.23
C ASP A 7 5.14 12.40 -15.94
N TRP A 8 5.98 11.72 -16.71
CA TRP A 8 6.24 10.27 -16.56
C TRP A 8 6.68 9.88 -15.14
N HIS A 9 7.36 10.79 -14.43
CA HIS A 9 7.83 10.59 -13.06
C HIS A 9 6.66 10.52 -12.06
N GLU A 10 5.54 11.21 -12.31
CA GLU A 10 4.32 11.06 -11.52
C GLU A 10 3.65 9.71 -11.76
N MET A 11 3.82 9.13 -12.96
CA MET A 11 3.29 7.82 -13.32
C MET A 11 4.16 6.64 -12.87
N LEU A 12 5.44 6.89 -12.64
CA LEU A 12 6.43 5.86 -12.31
C LEU A 12 6.03 5.00 -11.09
N PRO A 13 5.55 5.55 -9.97
CA PRO A 13 5.11 4.75 -8.83
C PRO A 13 3.98 3.76 -9.19
N PHE A 14 3.03 4.19 -10.03
CA PHE A 14 1.92 3.35 -10.47
C PHE A 14 2.38 2.24 -11.42
N ALA A 15 3.26 2.56 -12.36
CA ALA A 15 3.85 1.58 -13.27
C ALA A 15 4.67 0.52 -12.52
N LEU A 16 5.46 0.93 -11.52
CA LEU A 16 6.22 0.02 -10.67
C LEU A 16 5.31 -0.86 -9.81
N LEU A 17 4.23 -0.31 -9.27
CA LEU A 17 3.25 -1.07 -8.51
C LEU A 17 2.62 -2.15 -9.40
N ALA A 18 2.09 -1.77 -10.56
CA ALA A 18 1.52 -2.71 -11.52
C ALA A 18 2.54 -3.78 -11.94
N TYR A 19 3.81 -3.40 -12.13
CA TYR A 19 4.85 -4.34 -12.47
C TYR A 19 5.05 -5.41 -11.36
N ARG A 20 5.00 -5.00 -10.09
CA ARG A 20 5.27 -5.87 -8.94
C ARG A 20 4.12 -6.81 -8.61
N THR A 21 2.88 -6.39 -8.85
CA THR A 21 1.68 -7.15 -8.44
C THR A 21 1.02 -7.91 -9.59
N PHE A 22 1.47 -7.74 -10.83
CA PHE A 22 0.93 -8.48 -11.97
C PHE A 22 1.66 -9.82 -12.19
N ILE A 23 0.89 -10.87 -12.47
CA ILE A 23 1.41 -12.22 -12.74
C ILE A 23 2.23 -12.21 -14.03
N ARG A 24 3.45 -12.75 -13.97
CA ARG A 24 4.31 -12.88 -15.15
C ARG A 24 4.06 -14.21 -15.84
N SER A 25 3.83 -14.19 -17.15
CA SER A 25 3.62 -15.42 -17.93
C SER A 25 4.80 -16.38 -17.89
N SER A 26 6.02 -15.90 -17.61
CA SER A 26 7.23 -16.73 -17.52
C SER A 26 7.35 -17.51 -16.21
N THR A 27 6.79 -17.00 -15.11
CA THR A 27 6.94 -17.59 -13.77
C THR A 27 5.61 -17.96 -13.14
N GLU A 28 4.49 -17.61 -13.78
CA GLU A 28 3.12 -17.76 -13.27
C GLU A 28 2.91 -17.16 -11.87
N ALA A 29 3.80 -16.25 -11.47
CA ALA A 29 3.84 -15.62 -10.17
C ALA A 29 4.04 -14.11 -10.32
N THR A 30 3.64 -13.35 -9.30
CA THR A 30 3.90 -11.91 -9.22
C THR A 30 5.35 -11.68 -8.79
N PRO A 31 6.05 -10.67 -9.33
CA PRO A 31 7.41 -10.37 -8.87
C PRO A 31 7.49 -10.10 -7.37
N TYR A 32 6.43 -9.58 -6.75
CA TYR A 32 6.35 -9.39 -5.32
C TYR A 32 6.37 -10.72 -4.55
N SER A 33 5.58 -11.71 -4.95
CA SER A 33 5.54 -13.01 -4.27
C SER A 33 6.83 -13.79 -4.39
N LEU A 34 7.58 -13.61 -5.47
CA LEU A 34 8.92 -14.19 -5.61
C LEU A 34 9.95 -13.56 -4.65
N VAL A 35 9.83 -12.27 -4.33
CA VAL A 35 10.78 -11.57 -3.45
C VAL A 35 10.44 -11.79 -1.97
N TYR A 36 9.16 -11.75 -1.61
CA TYR A 36 8.72 -11.77 -0.21
C TYR A 36 8.07 -13.08 0.22
N GLY A 37 7.84 -14.02 -0.69
CA GLY A 37 7.20 -15.31 -0.39
C GLY A 37 5.70 -15.22 -0.11
N MET A 38 5.06 -14.08 -0.38
CA MET A 38 3.62 -13.88 -0.19
C MET A 38 3.02 -12.98 -1.26
N GLU A 39 1.73 -13.12 -1.54
CA GLU A 39 1.05 -12.29 -2.53
C GLU A 39 0.95 -10.83 -2.06
N ALA A 40 1.03 -9.89 -3.00
CA ALA A 40 0.89 -8.48 -2.69
C ALA A 40 -0.57 -8.17 -2.33
N VAL A 41 -0.83 -7.68 -1.12
CA VAL A 41 -2.13 -7.11 -0.78
C VAL A 41 -2.19 -5.72 -1.41
N LEU A 42 -3.11 -5.52 -2.36
CA LEU A 42 -3.19 -4.25 -3.07
C LEU A 42 -3.68 -3.15 -2.13
N PRO A 43 -3.15 -1.91 -2.22
CA PRO A 43 -3.64 -0.79 -1.43
C PRO A 43 -5.16 -0.63 -1.51
N ILE A 44 -5.78 -0.85 -2.69
CA ILE A 44 -7.23 -0.78 -2.90
C ILE A 44 -8.01 -1.81 -2.07
N GLU A 45 -7.44 -3.01 -1.86
CA GLU A 45 -8.08 -4.09 -1.08
C GLU A 45 -8.06 -3.77 0.41
N VAL A 46 -7.10 -2.96 0.86
CA VAL A 46 -7.03 -2.44 2.23
C VAL A 46 -7.87 -1.16 2.37
N GLU A 47 -7.84 -0.30 1.36
CA GLU A 47 -8.49 1.01 1.32
C GLU A 47 -10.01 0.89 1.27
N ILE A 48 -10.58 -0.07 0.52
CA ILE A 48 -12.04 -0.24 0.45
C ILE A 48 -12.65 -0.64 1.82
N PRO A 49 -12.16 -1.68 2.52
CA PRO A 49 -12.59 -2.00 3.88
C PRO A 49 -12.35 -0.83 4.84
N PHE A 50 -11.20 -0.17 4.74
CA PHE A 50 -10.86 0.98 5.57
C PHE A 50 -11.82 2.15 5.37
N MET A 51 -12.16 2.48 4.12
CA MET A 51 -13.12 3.51 3.74
C MET A 51 -14.54 3.19 4.21
N LYS A 52 -14.95 1.92 4.19
CA LYS A 52 -16.23 1.48 4.76
C LYS A 52 -16.26 1.69 6.28
N VAL A 53 -15.22 1.25 6.99
CA VAL A 53 -15.09 1.48 8.44
C VAL A 53 -15.06 2.98 8.76
N LEU A 54 -14.40 3.79 7.94
CA LEU A 54 -14.40 5.25 8.07
C LEU A 54 -15.81 5.84 7.94
N ALA A 55 -16.57 5.42 6.92
CA ALA A 55 -17.95 5.86 6.71
C ALA A 55 -18.86 5.50 7.90
N GLU A 56 -18.66 4.34 8.51
CA GLU A 56 -19.38 3.89 9.71
C GLU A 56 -18.97 4.68 10.97
N SER A 57 -17.68 5.03 11.10
CA SER A 57 -17.14 5.72 12.29
C SER A 57 -17.45 7.22 12.38
N LYS A 58 -17.92 7.87 11.29
CA LYS A 58 -18.17 9.33 11.19
C LYS A 58 -16.99 10.22 11.62
N LEU A 59 -15.76 9.73 11.56
CA LEU A 59 -14.57 10.49 11.98
C LEU A 59 -14.23 11.59 10.95
N LYS A 60 -13.92 12.80 11.45
CA LYS A 60 -13.43 13.92 10.61
C LYS A 60 -12.07 13.61 10.01
N GLU A 61 -11.82 14.13 8.81
CA GLU A 61 -10.65 13.80 7.99
C GLU A 61 -9.31 13.96 8.75
N VAL A 62 -9.18 15.08 9.45
CA VAL A 62 -7.97 15.43 10.21
C VAL A 62 -7.76 14.54 11.45
N LYS A 63 -8.84 14.04 12.07
CA LYS A 63 -8.75 13.17 13.25
C LYS A 63 -8.34 11.75 12.86
N TRP A 64 -8.80 11.23 11.72
CA TRP A 64 -8.37 9.91 11.25
C TRP A 64 -6.90 9.92 10.84
N ALA A 65 -6.44 10.96 10.14
CA ALA A 65 -5.06 11.02 9.65
C ALA A 65 -4.08 10.92 10.81
N LYS A 66 -4.40 11.63 11.90
CA LYS A 66 -3.65 11.55 13.15
C LYS A 66 -3.66 10.13 13.74
N GLN A 67 -4.83 9.50 13.84
CA GLN A 67 -4.97 8.19 14.48
C GLN A 67 -4.33 7.06 13.64
N LEU A 68 -4.39 7.14 12.31
CA LEU A 68 -3.69 6.22 11.41
C LEU A 68 -2.18 6.36 11.55
N TYR A 69 -1.69 7.60 11.64
CA TYR A 69 -0.26 7.87 11.82
C TYR A 69 0.25 7.31 13.17
N GLU A 70 -0.53 7.47 14.24
CA GLU A 70 -0.22 6.89 15.55
C GLU A 70 -0.20 5.34 15.52
N GLN A 71 -1.14 4.71 14.82
CA GLN A 71 -1.17 3.25 14.64
C GLN A 71 0.03 2.74 13.82
N LEU A 72 0.39 3.45 12.74
CA LEU A 72 1.53 3.10 11.92
C LEU A 72 2.84 3.22 12.72
N ASN A 73 2.99 4.29 13.50
CA ASN A 73 4.14 4.49 14.36
C ASN A 73 4.30 3.36 15.39
N LEU A 74 3.19 2.89 15.96
CA LEU A 74 3.20 1.74 16.89
C LEU A 74 3.65 0.44 16.20
N ILE A 75 3.26 0.22 14.94
CA ILE A 75 3.70 -0.94 14.16
C ILE A 75 5.21 -0.85 13.88
N ASP A 76 5.70 0.33 13.51
CA ASP A 76 7.11 0.54 13.24
C ASP A 76 7.98 0.42 14.51
N GLU A 77 7.50 0.90 15.66
CA GLU A 77 8.15 0.66 16.97
C GLU A 77 8.24 -0.83 17.31
N ARG A 78 7.17 -1.60 17.05
CA ARG A 78 7.17 -3.06 17.25
C ARG A 78 8.15 -3.77 16.31
N ARG A 79 8.21 -3.34 15.05
CA ARG A 79 9.18 -3.87 14.06
C ARG A 79 10.63 -3.54 14.46
N LEU A 80 10.89 -2.32 14.92
CA LEU A 80 12.20 -1.91 15.44
C LEU A 80 12.61 -2.76 16.64
N THR A 81 11.69 -2.99 17.57
CA THR A 81 11.94 -3.84 18.74
C THR A 81 12.27 -5.28 18.34
N ALA A 82 11.56 -5.84 17.34
CA ALA A 82 11.82 -7.18 16.83
C ALA A 82 13.14 -7.31 16.06
N LEU A 83 13.62 -6.24 15.40
CA LEU A 83 14.92 -6.20 14.72
C LEU A 83 16.09 -6.05 15.68
N CYS A 84 15.87 -5.50 16.88
CA CYS A 84 16.88 -5.34 17.91
C CYS A 84 17.06 -6.58 18.81
N HIS A 85 16.40 -7.71 18.49
CA HIS A 85 16.41 -8.95 19.26
C HIS A 85 17.04 -10.11 18.48
#